data_AF-A0AAV7JP73-F1
#
_entry.id   AF-A0AAV7JP73-F1
#
_cell.length_a   1.000
_cell.length_b   1.000
_cell.length_c   1.000
_cell.angle_alpha   90.00
_cell.angle_beta   90.00
_cell.angle_gamma   90.00
#
_symmetry.space_group_name_H-M   'P 1'
#
loop_
_entity.id
_entity.type
_entity.pdbx_description
1 polymer ?
#
loop_
_entity_poly.entity_id
_entity_poly.type
_entity_poly.pdbx_seq_one_letter_code
_entity_poly.pdbx_strand_id
1 'polypeptide(L)'
;MHGMAFDGAASMTGKSKGVLTRLGSKCPFARFSYCKGHCLNLVLQEAMRQGASMKRCIDIIQSVTVYVKSSPRRLASFTEFDNGLEDYVETEKLKKLCPTRWVMRMPAVRAILQNYAHLLDWFQQ
;
A
#
# COMPACT_ATOMS: atom_id res chain seq x y z
N MET A 1 13.24 -26.17 -15.46
CA MET A 1 12.05 -25.55 -16.10
C MET A 1 12.19 -24.04 -15.93
N HIS A 2 12.22 -23.26 -17.02
CA HIS A 2 12.37 -21.80 -16.94
C HIS A 2 10.99 -21.15 -17.02
N GLY A 3 10.56 -20.47 -15.95
CA GLY A 3 9.30 -19.73 -15.90
C GLY A 3 9.53 -18.24 -16.13
N MET A 4 8.64 -17.60 -16.88
CA MET A 4 8.61 -16.14 -17.06
C MET A 4 7.32 -15.60 -16.47
N ALA A 5 7.45 -14.57 -15.62
CA ALA A 5 6.30 -13.89 -15.02
C ALA A 5 6.32 -12.41 -15.41
N PHE A 6 5.25 -11.93 -16.05
CA PHE A 6 5.10 -10.53 -16.43
C PHE A 6 3.80 -9.93 -15.93
N ASP A 7 3.75 -8.60 -15.79
CA ASP A 7 2.61 -7.85 -15.26
C ASP A 7 1.41 -7.75 -16.22
N GLY A 8 1.56 -8.15 -17.48
CA GLY A 8 0.48 -8.06 -18.47
C GLY A 8 0.41 -6.71 -19.19
N ALA A 9 1.35 -5.79 -18.94
CA ALA A 9 1.46 -4.56 -19.71
C ALA A 9 1.71 -4.89 -21.20
N ALA A 10 1.19 -4.07 -22.11
CA ALA A 10 1.32 -4.30 -23.55
C ALA A 10 2.79 -4.39 -24.03
N SER A 11 3.71 -3.69 -23.36
CA SER A 11 5.16 -3.79 -23.60
C SER A 11 5.71 -5.18 -23.23
N MET A 12 5.08 -5.88 -22.28
CA MET A 12 5.52 -7.20 -21.81
C MET A 12 4.82 -8.33 -22.54
N THR A 13 3.49 -8.28 -22.67
CA THR A 13 2.67 -9.39 -23.22
C THR A 13 2.03 -9.08 -24.58
N GLY A 14 2.38 -7.96 -25.21
CA GLY A 14 1.82 -7.56 -26.50
C GLY A 14 2.20 -8.50 -27.64
N LYS A 15 1.24 -8.81 -28.51
CA LYS A 15 1.35 -9.84 -29.55
C LYS A 15 2.50 -9.61 -30.54
N SER A 16 2.78 -8.38 -30.93
CA SER A 16 3.77 -8.08 -32.00
C SER A 16 5.12 -7.59 -31.49
N LYS A 17 5.13 -6.73 -30.46
CA LYS A 17 6.35 -6.07 -29.94
C LYS A 17 6.61 -6.34 -28.45
N GLY A 18 5.82 -7.21 -27.83
CA GLY A 18 5.96 -7.55 -26.42
C GLY A 18 7.24 -8.32 -26.14
N VAL A 19 7.82 -8.12 -24.95
CA VAL A 19 8.98 -8.89 -24.46
C VAL A 19 8.72 -10.38 -24.52
N LEU A 20 7.52 -10.84 -24.14
CA LEU A 20 7.11 -12.23 -24.22
C LEU A 20 7.19 -12.78 -25.65
N THR A 21 6.66 -12.07 -26.65
CA THR A 21 6.74 -12.48 -28.06
C THR A 21 8.19 -12.58 -28.53
N ARG A 22 9.01 -11.58 -28.19
CA ARG A 22 10.44 -11.54 -28.57
C ARG A 22 11.28 -12.60 -27.86
N LEU A 23 10.93 -12.96 -26.64
CA LEU A 23 11.60 -14.03 -25.89
C LEU A 23 11.09 -15.41 -26.33
N GLY A 24 9.84 -15.53 -26.75
CA GLY A 24 9.28 -16.79 -27.26
C GLY A 24 10.07 -17.33 -28.46
N SER A 25 10.60 -16.46 -29.32
CA SER A 25 11.46 -16.88 -30.44
C SER A 25 12.87 -17.30 -30.01
N LYS A 26 13.36 -16.86 -28.85
CA LYS A 26 14.70 -17.18 -28.32
C LYS A 26 14.70 -18.31 -27.30
N CYS A 27 13.60 -18.49 -26.58
CA CYS A 27 13.46 -19.41 -25.46
C CYS A 27 12.13 -20.17 -25.56
N PRO A 28 11.99 -21.12 -26.52
CA PRO A 28 10.72 -21.78 -26.83
C PRO A 28 10.18 -22.65 -25.68
N PHE A 29 11.02 -23.07 -24.75
CA PHE A 29 10.62 -23.87 -23.58
C PHE A 29 10.22 -23.04 -22.36
N ALA A 30 10.35 -21.72 -22.43
CA ALA A 30 10.04 -20.85 -21.29
C ALA A 30 8.52 -20.66 -21.18
N ARG A 31 7.93 -21.09 -20.05
CA ARG A 31 6.48 -20.99 -19.84
C ARG A 31 6.12 -19.63 -19.25
N PHE A 32 5.13 -18.99 -19.84
CA PHE A 32 4.61 -17.72 -19.37
C PHE A 32 3.53 -17.88 -18.30
N SER A 33 3.56 -16.99 -17.31
CA SER A 33 2.46 -16.79 -16.36
C SER A 33 2.30 -15.30 -16.04
N TYR A 34 1.11 -14.89 -15.64
CA TYR A 34 0.90 -13.53 -15.13
C TYR A 34 1.48 -13.39 -13.72
N CYS A 35 2.08 -12.22 -13.45
CA CYS A 35 2.55 -11.84 -12.13
C CYS A 35 1.37 -11.81 -11.15
N LYS A 36 1.31 -12.80 -10.26
CA LYS A 36 0.21 -12.96 -9.30
C LYS A 36 0.07 -11.77 -8.36
N GLY A 37 1.18 -11.13 -7.99
CA GLY A 37 1.17 -9.88 -7.21
C GLY A 37 0.49 -8.73 -7.96
N HIS A 38 0.71 -8.62 -9.28
CA HIS A 38 0.03 -7.63 -10.11
C HIS A 38 -1.47 -7.95 -10.26
N CYS A 39 -1.81 -9.22 -10.54
CA CYS A 39 -3.21 -9.66 -10.61
C CYS A 39 -3.97 -9.34 -9.31
N LEU A 40 -3.40 -9.67 -8.15
CA LEU A 40 -4.00 -9.37 -6.85
C LEU A 40 -4.19 -7.86 -6.66
N ASN A 41 -3.18 -7.06 -7.03
CA ASN A 41 -3.28 -5.61 -6.94
C ASN A 41 -4.43 -5.04 -7.78
N LEU A 42 -4.63 -5.54 -9.00
CA LEU A 42 -5.74 -5.11 -9.87
C LEU A 42 -7.11 -5.46 -9.26
N VAL A 43 -7.29 -6.69 -8.76
CA VAL A 43 -8.54 -7.11 -8.13
C VAL A 43 -8.87 -6.25 -6.91
N LEU A 44 -7.88 -6.00 -6.04
CA LEU A 44 -8.07 -5.16 -4.86
C LEU A 44 -8.38 -3.70 -5.22
N GLN A 45 -7.69 -3.14 -6.21
CA GLN A 45 -7.97 -1.78 -6.66
C GLN A 45 -9.40 -1.65 -7.17
N GLU A 46 -9.88 -2.62 -7.97
CA GLU A 46 -11.25 -2.61 -8.48
C GLU A 46 -12.27 -2.79 -7.37
N ALA A 47 -12.05 -3.74 -6.45
CA ALA A 47 -12.93 -3.94 -5.29
C ALA A 47 -13.07 -2.67 -4.44
N MET A 48 -11.97 -1.94 -4.20
CA MET A 48 -12.01 -0.70 -3.42
C MET A 48 -12.62 0.47 -4.18
N ARG A 49 -12.54 0.48 -5.51
CA ARG A 49 -13.17 1.52 -6.34
C ARG A 49 -14.70 1.49 -6.24
N GLN A 50 -15.27 0.30 -6.05
CA GLN A 50 -16.73 0.12 -5.99
C GLN A 50 -17.34 0.53 -4.63
N GLY A 51 -16.56 0.52 -3.55
CA GLY A 51 -17.04 0.83 -2.20
C GLY A 51 -16.77 2.27 -1.76
N ALA A 52 -17.80 3.13 -1.71
CA ALA A 52 -17.66 4.50 -1.23
C ALA A 52 -17.10 4.59 0.20
N SER A 53 -17.53 3.70 1.09
CA SER A 53 -17.02 3.62 2.47
C SER A 53 -15.54 3.27 2.52
N MET A 54 -15.09 2.32 1.70
CA MET A 54 -13.68 1.92 1.65
C MET A 54 -12.80 3.07 1.17
N LYS A 55 -13.24 3.78 0.13
CA LYS A 55 -12.54 4.98 -0.35
C LYS A 55 -12.42 6.02 0.77
N ARG A 56 -13.52 6.32 1.46
CA ARG A 56 -13.53 7.27 2.58
C ARG A 56 -12.56 6.86 3.70
N CYS A 57 -12.54 5.59 4.10
CA CYS A 57 -11.61 5.10 5.11
C CYS A 57 -10.15 5.32 4.70
N ILE A 58 -9.80 5.01 3.45
CA ILE A 58 -8.44 5.21 2.93
C ILE A 58 -8.07 6.70 2.87
N ASP A 59 -9.01 7.56 2.47
CA ASP A 59 -8.79 9.01 2.43
C ASP A 59 -8.55 9.58 3.84
N ILE A 60 -9.29 9.10 4.85
CA ILE A 60 -9.07 9.47 6.27
C ILE A 60 -7.68 9.04 6.74
N ILE A 61 -7.30 7.77 6.50
CA ILE A 61 -5.97 7.25 6.86
C ILE A 61 -4.85 8.11 6.25
N GLN A 62 -4.98 8.47 4.97
CA GLN A 62 -4.03 9.36 4.30
C GLN A 62 -4.00 10.74 4.96
N SER A 63 -5.17 11.30 5.23
CA SER A 63 -5.32 12.67 5.74
C SER A 63 -4.72 12.81 7.13
N VAL A 64 -5.02 11.88 8.04
CA VAL A 64 -4.45 11.83 9.40
C VAL A 64 -2.93 11.68 9.31
N THR A 65 -2.44 10.75 8.51
CA THR A 65 -0.99 10.54 8.37
C THR A 65 -0.28 11.78 7.82
N VAL A 66 -0.85 12.43 6.80
CA VAL A 66 -0.28 13.65 6.22
C VAL A 66 -0.35 14.79 7.23
N TYR A 67 -1.46 14.94 7.96
CA TYR A 67 -1.62 15.96 8.98
C TYR A 67 -0.51 15.85 10.03
N VAL A 68 -0.34 14.68 10.66
CA VAL A 68 0.69 14.48 11.70
C VAL A 68 2.10 14.70 11.12
N LYS A 69 2.42 14.09 9.98
CA LYS A 69 3.81 14.05 9.47
C LYS A 69 4.24 15.27 8.66
N SER A 70 3.33 16.15 8.24
CA SER A 70 3.67 17.33 7.44
C SER A 70 4.24 18.49 8.25
N SER A 71 4.22 18.41 9.58
CA SER A 71 4.85 19.39 10.47
C SER A 71 5.77 18.70 11.45
N PRO A 72 7.06 19.08 11.53
CA PRO A 72 7.98 18.57 12.54
C PRO A 72 7.44 18.79 13.96
N ARG A 73 6.78 19.92 14.20
CA ARG A 73 6.17 20.24 15.49
C ARG A 73 5.03 19.29 15.86
N ARG A 74 4.11 18.98 14.93
CA ARG A 74 3.03 18.01 15.18
C ARG A 74 3.55 16.60 15.35
N LEU A 75 4.55 16.21 14.56
CA LEU A 75 5.19 14.90 14.69
C LEU A 75 5.88 14.75 16.06
N ALA A 76 6.62 15.77 16.51
CA ALA A 76 7.25 15.78 17.83
C ALA A 76 6.19 15.72 18.93
N SER A 77 5.17 16.59 18.89
CA SER A 77 4.07 16.59 19.86
C SER A 77 3.35 15.24 19.95
N PHE A 78 3.06 14.60 18.81
CA PHE A 78 2.45 13.27 18.81
C PHE A 78 3.38 12.22 19.42
N THR A 79 4.68 12.26 19.09
CA THR A 79 5.67 11.31 19.63
C THR A 79 5.89 11.50 21.14
N GLU A 80 5.91 12.74 21.61
CA GLU A 80 6.03 13.08 23.04
C GLU A 80 4.79 12.63 23.82
N PHE A 81 3.59 12.85 23.26
CA PHE A 81 2.35 12.35 23.85
C PHE A 81 2.35 10.83 23.98
N ASP A 82 2.86 10.13 22.96
CA ASP A 82 2.95 8.67 22.96
C ASP A 82 3.89 8.14 24.06
N ASN A 83 5.04 8.80 24.27
CA ASN A 83 6.02 8.42 25.30
C ASN A 83 5.59 8.77 26.74
N GLY A 84 4.56 9.59 26.92
CA GLY A 84 4.11 10.07 28.22
C GLY A 84 3.06 9.18 28.90
N LEU A 85 2.62 8.11 28.26
CA LEU A 85 1.57 7.22 28.76
C LEU A 85 2.17 6.05 29.55
N GLU A 86 1.73 5.84 30.79
CA GLU A 86 2.25 4.81 31.71
C GLU A 86 2.10 3.37 31.17
N ASP A 87 1.13 3.14 30.28
CA ASP A 87 0.82 1.85 29.64
C ASP A 87 1.29 1.78 28.16
N TYR A 88 2.38 2.48 27.82
CA TYR A 88 2.89 2.52 26.45
C TYR A 88 3.21 1.12 25.89
N VAL A 89 2.43 0.72 24.89
CA VAL A 89 2.73 -0.42 24.02
C VAL A 89 3.38 0.14 22.77
N GLU A 90 4.55 -0.38 22.39
CA GLU A 90 5.21 0.03 21.14
C GLU A 90 4.27 -0.19 19.94
N THR A 91 3.75 0.90 19.37
CA THR A 91 2.82 0.84 18.24
C THR A 91 3.55 0.97 16.90
N GLU A 92 2.95 0.48 15.81
CA GLU A 92 3.49 0.77 14.49
C GLU A 92 3.40 2.28 14.19
N LYS A 93 4.55 2.91 13.94
CA LYS A 93 4.63 4.31 13.50
C LYS A 93 3.74 4.57 12.28
N LEU A 94 3.11 5.75 12.22
CA LEU A 94 2.28 6.16 11.07
C LEU A 94 3.04 6.13 9.74
N LYS A 95 2.46 5.46 8.74
CA LYS A 95 3.06 5.24 7.40
C LYS A 95 2.20 5.90 6.32
N LYS A 96 2.86 6.55 5.36
CA LYS A 96 2.17 7.05 4.15
C LYS A 96 1.65 5.85 3.35
N LEU A 97 0.48 5.99 2.74
CA LEU A 97 -0.04 4.94 1.86
C LEU A 97 0.82 4.82 0.60
N CYS A 98 1.05 3.59 0.15
CA CYS A 98 1.66 3.35 -1.15
C CYS A 98 0.70 3.82 -2.26
N PRO A 99 1.14 4.70 -3.20
CA PRO A 99 0.25 5.22 -4.24
C PRO A 99 -0.26 4.11 -5.18
N THR A 100 0.62 3.21 -5.61
CA THR A 100 0.36 2.28 -6.73
C THR A 100 0.10 0.84 -6.32
N ARG A 101 0.62 0.38 -5.17
CA ARG A 101 0.47 -1.02 -4.71
C ARG A 101 -0.46 -1.10 -3.52
N TRP A 102 -1.67 -1.59 -3.75
CA TRP A 102 -2.69 -1.71 -2.72
C TRP A 102 -2.22 -2.57 -1.56
N VAL A 103 -1.66 -3.75 -1.84
CA VAL A 103 -1.17 -4.69 -0.82
C VAL A 103 -0.17 -4.02 0.15
N MET A 104 0.59 -3.04 -0.33
CA MET A 104 1.56 -2.27 0.47
C MET A 104 0.93 -1.19 1.36
N ARG A 105 -0.40 -1.00 1.31
CA ARG A 105 -1.14 -0.08 2.19
C ARG A 105 -1.50 -0.69 3.54
N MET A 106 -1.51 -2.03 3.65
CA MET A 106 -1.88 -2.73 4.89
C MET A 106 -1.08 -2.29 6.14
N PRO A 107 0.25 -2.05 6.06
CA PRO A 107 0.99 -1.53 7.21
C PRO A 107 0.51 -0.15 7.66
N ALA A 108 0.10 0.73 6.75
CA ALA A 108 -0.44 2.04 7.12
C ALA A 108 -1.82 1.94 7.77
N VAL A 109 -2.66 1.01 7.30
CA VAL A 109 -3.95 0.70 7.92
C VAL A 109 -3.75 0.18 9.35
N ARG A 110 -2.82 -0.78 9.54
CA ARG A 110 -2.48 -1.32 10.86
C ARG A 110 -1.97 -0.24 11.81
N ALA A 111 -1.07 0.61 11.35
CA ALA A 111 -0.56 1.72 12.14
C ALA A 111 -1.68 2.64 12.66
N ILE A 112 -2.64 3.02 11.81
CA ILE A 112 -3.79 3.83 12.24
C ILE A 112 -4.66 3.09 13.26
N LEU A 113 -4.94 1.80 13.04
CA LEU A 113 -5.77 1.02 13.95
C LEU A 113 -5.11 0.83 15.32
N GLN A 114 -3.81 0.56 15.36
CA GLN A 114 -3.06 0.42 16.61
C GLN A 114 -2.94 1.75 17.37
N ASN A 115 -2.87 2.87 16.65
CA ASN A 115 -2.78 4.20 17.24
C ASN A 115 -4.15 4.87 17.40
N TYR A 116 -5.28 4.18 17.20
CA TYR A 116 -6.58 4.84 17.05
C TYR A 116 -7.00 5.63 18.29
N ALA A 117 -6.93 5.02 19.47
CA ALA A 117 -7.25 5.69 20.74
C ALA A 117 -6.28 6.86 21.01
N HIS A 118 -4.98 6.61 20.90
CA HIS A 118 -3.94 7.62 21.10
C HIS A 118 -4.10 8.83 20.16
N LEU A 119 -4.46 8.59 18.90
CA LEU A 119 -4.74 9.66 17.94
C LEU A 119 -5.96 10.47 18.35
N LEU A 120 -7.03 9.84 18.82
CA LEU A 120 -8.22 10.54 19.27
C LEU A 120 -7.93 11.42 20.49
N ASP A 121 -7.22 10.88 21.48
CA ASP A 121 -6.85 11.62 22.70
C ASP A 121 -5.92 12.78 22.36
N TRP A 122 -4.95 12.57 21.45
CA TRP A 122 -4.06 13.62 20.98
C TRP A 122 -4.79 14.75 20.24
N PHE A 123 -5.81 14.42 19.45
CA PHE A 123 -6.61 15.44 18.75
C PHE A 123 -7.52 16.27 19.67
N GLN A 124 -7.75 15.84 20.91
CA GLN A 124 -8.63 16.52 21.87
C GLN A 124 -7.89 17.47 22.82
N GLN A 125 -6.56 17.58 22.69
CA GLN A 125 -5.72 18.50 23.47
C GLN A 125 -5.87 19.96 23.06
#